data_AF-A0A843DFJ9-F1
#
_entry.id   AF-A0A843DFJ9-F1
#
_cell.length_a   1.000
_cell.length_b   1.000
_cell.length_c   1.000
_cell.angle_alpha   90.00
_cell.angle_beta   90.00
_cell.angle_gamma   90.00
#
_symmetry.space_group_name_H-M   'P 1'
#
loop_
_entity.id
_entity.type
_entity.pdbx_description
1 polymer ?
#
loop_
_entity_poly.entity_id
_entity_poly.type
_entity_poly.pdbx_seq_one_letter_code
_entity_poly.pdbx_strand_id
1 'polypeptide(L)'
;SLEYITSHDYVQLSTEKAKDSELIVLGSGNMGLIYFTQWKQRLTYEEIVMLFPELIPGLVNHSGIGFVLVNSITNGGMVIGQKGIYYLDNDKIVGENPLEDFGKNAAMHLKRQNSFDNMPDIMVNSFYDSKHDEVCAFEELIGSHGGLGGNQTRPFILYPSEWNDPGELVGAESVYRFLKREIEKLDS
;
A
#
# COMPACT_ATOMS: atom_id res chain seq x y z
N SER A 1 16.07 -12.22 -1.12
CA SER A 1 16.01 -13.37 -0.19
C SER A 1 15.63 -12.85 1.19
N LEU A 2 15.17 -13.71 2.12
CA LEU A 2 14.78 -13.28 3.48
C LEU A 2 15.97 -12.91 4.38
N GLU A 3 17.18 -13.38 4.06
CA GLU A 3 18.41 -13.17 4.84
C GLU A 3 18.71 -11.69 5.11
N TYR A 4 18.33 -10.81 4.18
CA TYR A 4 18.50 -9.36 4.28
C TYR A 4 17.65 -8.71 5.41
N ILE A 5 16.55 -9.35 5.82
CA ILE A 5 15.62 -8.76 6.80
C ILE A 5 16.09 -8.99 8.25
N THR A 6 16.84 -10.06 8.54
CA THR A 6 16.96 -10.59 9.90
C THR A 6 18.02 -9.95 10.81
N SER A 7 18.74 -8.88 10.42
CA SER A 7 19.98 -8.43 11.11
C SER A 7 19.98 -7.05 11.78
N HIS A 8 18.85 -6.35 11.98
CA HIS A 8 18.86 -4.90 12.29
C HIS A 8 18.39 -4.46 13.71
N ASP A 9 19.01 -3.39 14.25
CA ASP A 9 18.68 -2.68 15.53
C ASP A 9 18.46 -1.16 15.30
N TYR A 10 17.50 -0.54 16.01
CA TYR A 10 16.94 0.81 15.74
C TYR A 10 17.59 2.00 16.49
N VAL A 11 17.65 3.20 15.85
CA VAL A 11 18.04 4.50 16.46
C VAL A 11 17.15 5.67 15.95
N GLN A 12 16.88 6.70 16.78
CA GLN A 12 15.94 7.81 16.53
C GLN A 12 16.65 9.18 16.30
N LEU A 13 16.13 10.03 15.40
CA LEU A 13 16.70 11.35 15.00
C LEU A 13 15.63 12.46 14.83
N SER A 14 16.05 13.74 14.79
CA SER A 14 15.19 14.96 14.66
C SER A 14 14.99 15.47 13.22
N THR A 15 13.96 16.31 12.96
CA THR A 15 13.45 16.66 11.60
C THR A 15 13.71 18.11 11.11
N GLU A 16 13.97 18.28 9.80
CA GLU A 16 14.11 19.57 9.07
C GLU A 16 12.83 20.02 8.33
N LYS A 17 12.86 21.14 7.58
CA LYS A 17 11.73 21.61 6.73
C LYS A 17 11.61 20.80 5.44
N ALA A 18 10.39 20.44 5.04
CA ALA A 18 10.13 19.51 3.91
C ALA A 18 10.85 19.84 2.58
N LYS A 19 10.92 21.11 2.18
CA LYS A 19 11.58 21.51 0.91
C LYS A 19 13.10 21.33 0.91
N ASP A 20 13.69 21.28 2.09
CA ASP A 20 15.13 21.15 2.31
C ASP A 20 15.45 19.73 2.86
N SER A 21 14.41 18.92 3.13
CA SER A 21 14.54 17.58 3.70
C SER A 21 14.91 16.58 2.63
N GLU A 22 15.93 15.78 2.89
CA GLU A 22 16.38 14.68 2.05
C GLU A 22 15.39 13.50 1.98
N LEU A 23 14.49 13.44 2.97
CA LEU A 23 13.48 12.41 3.15
C LEU A 23 12.17 13.08 3.57
N ILE A 24 11.07 12.76 2.90
CA ILE A 24 9.72 13.16 3.30
C ILE A 24 8.94 11.88 3.63
N VAL A 25 8.36 11.85 4.83
CA VAL A 25 7.44 10.79 5.24
C VAL A 25 6.06 11.41 5.49
N LEU A 26 5.05 10.92 4.79
CA LEU A 26 3.67 11.36 4.95
C LEU A 26 2.85 10.21 5.53
N GLY A 27 2.18 10.46 6.66
CA GLY A 27 1.11 9.60 7.16
C GLY A 27 -0.21 9.95 6.49
N SER A 28 -0.99 8.94 6.11
CA SER A 28 -2.36 9.07 5.62
C SER A 28 -3.15 7.88 6.13
N GLY A 29 -3.87 8.08 7.24
CA GLY A 29 -4.46 6.98 8.01
C GLY A 29 -3.44 5.89 8.34
N ASN A 30 -3.67 4.65 7.90
CA ASN A 30 -2.76 3.52 8.13
C ASN A 30 -1.76 3.27 6.99
N MET A 31 -1.64 4.23 6.07
CA MET A 31 -0.67 4.21 4.97
C MET A 31 0.41 5.27 5.19
N GLY A 32 1.66 4.87 5.04
CA GLY A 32 2.82 5.74 5.04
C GLY A 32 3.39 5.89 3.63
N LEU A 33 3.79 7.09 3.25
CA LEU A 33 4.41 7.37 1.95
C LEU A 33 5.80 7.96 2.19
N ILE A 34 6.84 7.25 1.73
CA ILE A 34 8.23 7.65 1.90
C ILE A 34 8.79 8.11 0.56
N TYR A 35 9.26 9.35 0.51
CA TYR A 35 9.85 9.99 -0.66
C TYR A 35 11.29 10.41 -0.38
N PHE A 36 12.23 9.98 -1.21
CA PHE A 36 13.60 10.48 -1.23
C PHE A 36 13.69 11.65 -2.20
N THR A 37 13.95 12.84 -1.67
CA THR A 37 13.83 14.08 -2.46
C THR A 37 15.08 14.42 -3.25
N GLN A 38 16.21 13.75 -2.97
CA GLN A 38 17.47 13.97 -3.68
C GLN A 38 17.46 13.39 -5.11
N TRP A 39 16.53 12.48 -5.42
CA TRP A 39 16.37 11.88 -6.74
C TRP A 39 15.09 12.37 -7.42
N LYS A 40 15.18 12.66 -8.72
CA LYS A 40 14.03 13.18 -9.49
C LYS A 40 13.01 12.09 -9.83
N GLN A 41 13.48 10.84 -9.88
CA GLN A 41 12.70 9.66 -10.19
C GLN A 41 12.51 8.82 -8.94
N ARG A 42 11.42 8.04 -8.93
CA ARG A 42 11.18 7.00 -7.95
C ARG A 42 12.32 5.99 -7.98
N LEU A 43 12.98 5.80 -6.85
CA LEU A 43 14.00 4.78 -6.65
C LEU A 43 13.39 3.38 -6.72
N THR A 44 14.16 2.48 -7.31
CA THR A 44 13.84 1.07 -7.39
C THR A 44 14.30 0.32 -6.15
N TYR A 45 13.74 -0.87 -5.90
CA TYR A 45 14.15 -1.75 -4.82
C TYR A 45 15.67 -1.97 -4.80
N GLU A 46 16.27 -2.22 -5.97
CA GLU A 46 17.70 -2.44 -6.10
C GLU A 46 18.53 -1.21 -5.70
N GLU A 47 18.10 -0.01 -6.09
CA GLU A 47 18.74 1.25 -5.70
C GLU A 47 18.58 1.52 -4.20
N ILE A 48 17.39 1.29 -3.64
CA ILE A 48 17.11 1.47 -2.19
C ILE A 48 18.00 0.55 -1.37
N VAL A 49 18.13 -0.73 -1.73
CA VAL A 49 19.00 -1.69 -1.03
C VAL A 49 20.47 -1.29 -1.12
N MET A 50 20.90 -0.72 -2.25
CA MET A 50 22.28 -0.27 -2.44
C MET A 50 22.59 0.98 -1.59
N LEU A 51 21.68 1.95 -1.56
CA LEU A 51 21.86 3.24 -0.88
C LEU A 51 21.59 3.14 0.63
N PHE A 52 20.57 2.37 1.00
CA PHE A 52 20.01 2.29 2.35
C PHE A 52 19.74 0.82 2.74
N PRO A 53 20.80 -0.01 2.89
CA PRO A 53 20.67 -1.46 3.08
C PRO A 53 19.91 -1.86 4.34
N GLU A 54 19.73 -0.98 5.32
CA GLU A 54 19.02 -1.32 6.54
C GLU A 54 17.58 -0.80 6.59
N LEU A 55 17.16 -0.01 5.60
CA LEU A 55 15.87 0.68 5.65
C LEU A 55 14.68 -0.28 5.53
N ILE A 56 14.61 -1.08 4.46
CA ILE A 56 13.52 -2.04 4.28
C ILE A 56 13.51 -3.08 5.42
N PRO A 57 14.65 -3.69 5.83
CA PRO A 57 14.72 -4.58 6.98
C PRO A 57 14.21 -3.95 8.26
N GLY A 58 14.63 -2.71 8.55
CA GLY A 58 14.10 -1.95 9.69
C GLY A 58 12.58 -1.88 9.62
N LEU A 59 12.05 -1.26 8.55
CA LEU A 59 10.61 -1.03 8.38
C LEU A 59 9.78 -2.30 8.58
N VAL A 60 10.12 -3.40 7.90
CA VAL A 60 9.29 -4.62 7.96
C VAL A 60 9.45 -5.42 9.27
N ASN A 61 10.47 -5.12 10.08
CA ASN A 61 10.60 -5.69 11.43
C ASN A 61 9.91 -4.87 12.51
N HIS A 62 9.50 -3.64 12.20
CA HIS A 62 8.75 -2.82 13.15
C HIS A 62 7.34 -3.40 13.35
N SER A 63 6.96 -3.67 14.60
CA SER A 63 5.64 -4.26 14.95
C SER A 63 4.44 -3.45 14.44
N GLY A 64 4.61 -2.14 14.22
CA GLY A 64 3.59 -1.26 13.65
C GLY A 64 3.37 -1.41 12.14
N ILE A 65 4.25 -2.10 11.41
CA ILE A 65 4.24 -2.21 9.95
C ILE A 65 3.87 -3.64 9.55
N GLY A 66 2.89 -3.77 8.65
CA GLY A 66 2.46 -5.06 8.11
C GLY A 66 3.27 -5.43 6.88
N PHE A 67 3.39 -4.49 5.96
CA PHE A 67 4.21 -4.65 4.76
C PHE A 67 4.64 -3.29 4.20
N VAL A 68 5.64 -3.34 3.31
CA VAL A 68 5.98 -2.25 2.40
C VAL A 68 5.76 -2.66 0.95
N LEU A 69 5.45 -1.70 0.09
CA LEU A 69 5.39 -1.86 -1.37
C LEU A 69 6.50 -1.03 -2.00
N VAL A 70 7.34 -1.70 -2.79
CA VAL A 70 8.45 -1.12 -3.55
C VAL A 70 8.40 -1.60 -5.00
N ASN A 71 9.03 -0.87 -5.92
CA ASN A 71 9.11 -1.27 -7.32
C ASN A 71 10.52 -1.76 -7.68
N SER A 72 10.65 -2.97 -8.19
CA SER A 72 11.90 -3.57 -8.65
C SER A 72 12.03 -3.50 -10.16
N ILE A 73 13.25 -3.31 -10.65
CA ILE A 73 13.55 -3.37 -12.09
C ILE A 73 13.28 -4.77 -12.63
N THR A 74 13.61 -5.80 -11.85
CA THR A 74 13.60 -7.20 -12.30
C THR A 74 12.30 -7.92 -12.01
N ASN A 75 11.59 -7.52 -10.94
CA ASN A 75 10.40 -8.24 -10.47
C ASN A 75 9.12 -7.39 -10.44
N GLY A 76 9.19 -6.11 -10.85
CA GLY A 76 8.05 -5.20 -10.78
C GLY A 76 7.64 -4.89 -9.35
N GLY A 77 6.34 -4.78 -9.09
CA GLY A 77 5.82 -4.45 -7.76
C GLY A 77 6.05 -5.58 -6.75
N MET A 78 6.74 -5.27 -5.65
CA MET A 78 7.06 -6.21 -4.57
C MET A 78 6.42 -5.73 -3.26
N VAL A 79 5.57 -6.58 -2.69
CA VAL A 79 5.03 -6.39 -1.33
C VAL A 79 5.88 -7.22 -0.37
N ILE A 80 6.56 -6.56 0.55
CA ILE A 80 7.53 -7.17 1.46
C ILE A 80 6.99 -7.03 2.88
N GLY A 81 6.70 -8.16 3.53
CA GLY A 81 6.40 -8.23 4.95
C GLY A 81 7.59 -8.81 5.73
N GLN A 82 7.44 -8.93 7.05
CA GLN A 82 8.50 -9.42 7.94
C GLN A 82 9.05 -10.81 7.52
N LYS A 83 8.17 -11.71 7.08
CA LYS A 83 8.48 -13.12 6.86
C LYS A 83 8.25 -13.59 5.43
N GLY A 84 7.97 -12.68 4.51
CA GLY A 84 7.75 -13.06 3.13
C GLY A 84 7.52 -11.91 2.17
N ILE A 85 7.48 -12.29 0.90
CA ILE A 85 7.38 -11.38 -0.24
C ILE A 85 6.30 -11.90 -1.17
N TYR A 86 5.40 -11.00 -1.58
CA TYR A 86 4.47 -11.22 -2.68
C TYR A 86 4.90 -10.39 -3.89
N TYR A 87 5.05 -11.04 -5.04
CA TYR A 87 5.39 -10.42 -6.31
C TYR A 87 4.11 -10.15 -7.11
N LEU A 88 3.74 -8.88 -7.27
CA LEU A 88 2.45 -8.45 -7.85
C LEU A 88 2.31 -8.78 -9.34
N ASP A 89 3.42 -8.96 -10.03
CA ASP A 89 3.39 -9.16 -11.49
C ASP A 89 3.00 -10.59 -11.89
N ASN A 90 3.34 -11.58 -11.06
CA ASN A 90 3.16 -13.01 -11.34
C ASN A 90 2.53 -13.79 -10.18
N ASP A 91 2.06 -13.11 -9.15
CA ASP A 91 1.40 -13.68 -7.96
C ASP A 91 2.26 -14.72 -7.21
N LYS A 92 3.59 -14.66 -7.38
CA LYS A 92 4.53 -15.53 -6.68
C LYS A 92 4.68 -15.08 -5.23
N ILE A 93 4.69 -16.04 -4.31
CA ILE A 93 4.98 -15.82 -2.89
C ILE A 93 6.28 -16.52 -2.51
N VAL A 94 7.09 -15.86 -1.69
CA VAL A 94 8.26 -16.44 -1.04
C VAL A 94 8.12 -16.23 0.46
N GLY A 95 8.14 -17.31 1.25
CA GLY A 95 7.87 -17.24 2.69
C GLY A 95 6.38 -17.17 2.99
N GLU A 96 6.00 -16.41 4.02
CA GLU A 96 4.59 -16.15 4.36
C GLU A 96 3.97 -15.11 3.41
N ASN A 97 2.67 -15.19 3.14
CA ASN A 97 1.99 -14.24 2.27
C ASN A 97 1.67 -12.92 3.03
N PRO A 98 2.30 -11.78 2.72
CA PRO A 98 2.02 -10.52 3.43
C PRO A 98 0.61 -9.97 3.20
N LEU A 99 -0.12 -10.49 2.20
CA LEU A 99 -1.45 -10.04 1.80
C LEU A 99 -2.59 -10.98 2.23
N GLU A 100 -2.28 -12.06 2.96
CA GLU A 100 -3.23 -13.15 3.27
C GLU A 100 -4.55 -12.64 3.86
N ASP A 101 -4.47 -11.69 4.80
CA ASP A 101 -5.62 -11.19 5.55
C ASP A 101 -6.33 -9.99 4.89
N PHE A 102 -5.81 -9.45 3.78
CA PHE A 102 -6.31 -8.20 3.17
C PHE A 102 -7.37 -8.41 2.08
N GLY A 103 -7.78 -9.66 1.86
CA GLY A 103 -8.81 -10.03 0.90
C GLY A 103 -8.30 -10.21 -0.54
N LYS A 104 -9.11 -10.90 -1.36
CA LYS A 104 -8.72 -11.38 -2.70
C LYS A 104 -8.28 -10.30 -3.70
N ASN A 105 -8.72 -9.06 -3.52
CA ASN A 105 -8.46 -7.95 -4.44
C ASN A 105 -7.25 -7.09 -4.03
N ALA A 106 -6.60 -7.38 -2.88
CA ALA A 106 -5.49 -6.58 -2.35
C ALA A 106 -4.34 -6.45 -3.36
N ALA A 107 -3.86 -7.57 -3.91
CA ALA A 107 -2.78 -7.58 -4.89
C ALA A 107 -3.15 -6.77 -6.15
N MET A 108 -4.39 -6.88 -6.64
CA MET A 108 -4.86 -6.11 -7.79
C MET A 108 -4.83 -4.59 -7.52
N HIS A 109 -5.31 -4.17 -6.34
CA HIS A 109 -5.29 -2.75 -5.96
C HIS A 109 -3.87 -2.22 -5.80
N LEU A 110 -2.98 -2.98 -5.15
CA LEU A 110 -1.58 -2.60 -4.98
C LEU A 110 -0.83 -2.55 -6.31
N LYS A 111 -1.11 -3.47 -7.24
CA LYS A 111 -0.51 -3.46 -8.58
C LYS A 111 -0.90 -2.21 -9.37
N ARG A 112 -2.19 -1.86 -9.35
CA ARG A 112 -2.68 -0.62 -9.95
C ARG A 112 -2.08 0.61 -9.28
N GLN A 113 -1.96 0.61 -7.96
CA GLN A 113 -1.37 1.73 -7.23
C GLN A 113 0.11 1.88 -7.62
N ASN A 114 0.87 0.78 -7.65
CA ASN A 114 2.28 0.77 -8.03
C ASN A 114 2.56 1.32 -9.44
N SER A 115 1.57 1.34 -10.34
CA SER A 115 1.72 1.82 -11.71
C SER A 115 1.56 3.33 -11.87
N PHE A 116 1.26 4.09 -10.80
CA PHE A 116 1.12 5.54 -10.89
C PHE A 116 2.48 6.25 -10.86
N ASP A 117 2.63 7.24 -11.73
CA ASP A 117 3.88 8.01 -11.89
C ASP A 117 4.29 8.78 -10.62
N ASN A 118 3.33 9.07 -9.73
CA ASN A 118 3.52 9.80 -8.48
C ASN A 118 3.59 8.89 -7.23
N MET A 119 3.81 7.59 -7.41
CA MET A 119 4.04 6.67 -6.30
C MET A 119 5.26 7.07 -5.45
N PRO A 120 5.19 6.90 -4.12
CA PRO A 120 6.38 7.02 -3.27
C PRO A 120 7.42 5.95 -3.62
N ASP A 121 8.67 6.18 -3.22
CA ASP A 121 9.73 5.19 -3.29
C ASP A 121 9.36 3.93 -2.51
N ILE A 122 8.80 4.14 -1.31
CA ILE A 122 8.28 3.10 -0.44
C ILE A 122 6.89 3.51 0.04
N MET A 123 5.89 2.70 -0.29
CA MET A 123 4.59 2.77 0.39
C MET A 123 4.63 1.81 1.58
N VAL A 124 4.15 2.23 2.73
CA VAL A 124 4.09 1.43 3.96
C VAL A 124 2.63 1.23 4.31
N ASN A 125 2.23 0.01 4.63
CA ASN A 125 0.94 -0.26 5.25
C ASN A 125 1.19 -0.70 6.70
N SER A 126 0.39 -0.19 7.63
CA SER A 126 0.43 -0.68 9.00
C SER A 126 0.16 -2.19 9.06
N PHE A 127 0.44 -2.79 10.23
CA PHE A 127 -0.09 -4.12 10.51
C PHE A 127 -1.63 -4.08 10.47
N TYR A 128 -2.23 -5.26 10.35
CA TYR A 128 -3.67 -5.47 10.41
C TYR A 128 -3.95 -6.61 11.38
N ASP A 129 -4.78 -6.37 12.40
CA ASP A 129 -5.31 -7.40 13.28
C ASP A 129 -6.64 -7.90 12.71
N SER A 130 -6.58 -9.02 12.00
CA SER A 130 -7.73 -9.66 11.38
C SER A 130 -8.76 -10.21 12.37
N LYS A 131 -8.41 -10.38 13.65
CA LYS A 131 -9.36 -10.85 14.68
C LYS A 131 -10.28 -9.73 15.16
N HIS A 132 -9.74 -8.53 15.30
CA HIS A 132 -10.48 -7.36 15.79
C HIS A 132 -10.91 -6.41 14.66
N ASP A 133 -10.47 -6.66 13.41
CA ASP A 133 -10.70 -5.80 12.25
C ASP A 133 -10.10 -4.39 12.46
N GLU A 134 -8.89 -4.35 13.03
CA GLU A 134 -8.20 -3.13 13.47
C GLU A 134 -6.87 -2.91 12.73
N VAL A 135 -6.57 -1.64 12.46
CA VAL A 135 -5.32 -1.17 11.85
C VAL A 135 -4.68 -0.11 12.75
N CYS A 136 -3.39 0.15 12.56
CA CYS A 136 -2.68 1.21 13.27
C CYS A 136 -2.55 2.45 12.38
N ALA A 137 -3.14 3.58 12.80
CA ALA A 137 -2.96 4.84 12.10
C ALA A 137 -1.53 5.38 12.33
N PHE A 138 -0.92 5.92 11.28
CA PHE A 138 0.33 6.68 11.34
C PHE A 138 0.08 8.19 11.58
N GLU A 139 -1.16 8.58 11.76
CA GLU A 139 -1.60 9.95 12.08
C GLU A 139 -2.23 10.03 13.47
N GLU A 140 -2.31 11.23 14.03
CA GLU A 140 -2.86 11.46 15.39
C GLU A 140 -4.40 11.33 15.47
N LEU A 141 -5.06 11.07 14.34
CA LEU A 141 -6.51 10.98 14.26
C LEU A 141 -7.00 9.56 14.61
N ILE A 142 -8.18 9.49 15.22
CA ILE A 142 -8.81 8.23 15.64
C ILE A 142 -9.35 7.43 14.44
N GLY A 143 -9.77 8.12 13.39
CA GLY A 143 -10.20 7.49 12.15
C GLY A 143 -9.00 7.16 11.27
N SER A 144 -9.07 6.04 10.54
CA SER A 144 -8.01 5.62 9.63
C SER A 144 -8.59 5.31 8.26
N HIS A 145 -7.84 5.66 7.22
CA HIS A 145 -8.20 5.46 5.83
C HIS A 145 -6.95 5.30 4.94
N GLY A 146 -7.15 4.96 3.67
CA GLY A 146 -6.14 5.09 2.62
C GLY A 146 -5.21 3.88 2.47
N GLY A 147 -4.95 3.13 3.54
CA GLY A 147 -4.30 1.83 3.47
C GLY A 147 -5.28 0.67 3.30
N LEU A 148 -4.77 -0.55 3.44
CA LEU A 148 -5.55 -1.79 3.43
C LEU A 148 -5.86 -2.27 4.86
N GLY A 149 -6.94 -3.04 4.98
CA GLY A 149 -7.37 -3.68 6.23
C GLY A 149 -8.33 -2.81 7.04
N GLY A 150 -9.01 -3.43 8.00
CA GLY A 150 -9.94 -2.75 8.89
C GLY A 150 -11.33 -2.51 8.27
N ASN A 151 -12.18 -1.85 9.05
CA ASN A 151 -13.58 -1.55 8.70
C ASN A 151 -13.77 -0.74 7.38
N GLN A 152 -12.73 -0.07 6.87
CA GLN A 152 -12.78 0.62 5.56
C GLN A 152 -13.02 -0.33 4.37
N THR A 153 -12.93 -1.64 4.59
CA THR A 153 -13.10 -2.69 3.57
C THR A 153 -14.55 -3.16 3.39
N ARG A 154 -15.52 -2.50 4.03
CA ARG A 154 -16.96 -2.86 3.97
C ARG A 154 -17.80 -1.83 3.19
N PRO A 155 -17.59 -1.68 1.87
CA PRO A 155 -18.38 -0.73 1.08
C PRO A 155 -19.78 -1.26 0.81
N PHE A 156 -20.72 -0.34 0.62
CA PHE A 156 -22.02 -0.61 0.01
C PHE A 156 -22.39 0.51 -0.97
N ILE A 157 -23.27 0.20 -1.92
CA ILE A 157 -23.88 1.18 -2.81
C ILE A 157 -25.40 1.03 -2.72
N LEU A 158 -26.10 2.14 -2.58
CA LEU A 158 -27.55 2.21 -2.69
C LEU A 158 -27.88 2.82 -4.05
N TYR A 159 -28.70 2.14 -4.85
CA TYR A 159 -29.10 2.59 -6.18
C TYR A 159 -30.59 2.29 -6.44
N PRO A 160 -31.26 3.02 -7.36
CA PRO A 160 -32.67 2.81 -7.67
C PRO A 160 -33.00 1.37 -8.08
N SER A 161 -34.16 0.87 -7.63
CA SER A 161 -34.60 -0.51 -7.88
C SER A 161 -34.83 -0.84 -9.36
N GLU A 162 -35.04 0.18 -10.18
CA GLU A 162 -35.29 0.05 -11.61
C GLU A 162 -33.99 -0.16 -12.42
N TRP A 163 -32.83 0.06 -11.81
CA TRP A 163 -31.53 -0.11 -12.47
C TRP A 163 -31.12 -1.59 -12.50
N ASN A 164 -30.35 -1.95 -13.52
CA ASN A 164 -29.82 -3.31 -13.63
C ASN A 164 -28.74 -3.56 -12.57
N ASP A 165 -28.76 -4.75 -11.96
CA ASP A 165 -27.73 -5.21 -11.03
C ASP A 165 -26.33 -5.08 -11.67
N PRO A 166 -25.41 -4.32 -11.06
CA PRO A 166 -24.06 -4.17 -11.57
C PRO A 166 -23.19 -5.44 -11.43
N GLY A 167 -23.61 -6.41 -10.62
CA GLY A 167 -22.73 -7.51 -10.21
C GLY A 167 -21.60 -7.03 -9.30
N GLU A 168 -20.45 -7.72 -9.34
CA GLU A 168 -19.29 -7.35 -8.52
C GLU A 168 -18.63 -6.05 -9.03
N LEU A 169 -18.62 -5.02 -8.18
CA LEU A 169 -17.92 -3.76 -8.43
C LEU A 169 -16.60 -3.74 -7.67
N VAL A 170 -15.48 -3.75 -8.40
CA VAL A 170 -14.14 -3.67 -7.82
C VAL A 170 -13.50 -2.32 -8.16
N GLY A 171 -13.15 -1.55 -7.13
CA GLY A 171 -12.51 -0.23 -7.26
C GLY A 171 -13.41 0.89 -7.80
N ALA A 172 -12.99 2.13 -7.57
CA ALA A 172 -13.77 3.33 -7.91
C ALA A 172 -14.12 3.45 -9.41
N GLU A 173 -13.28 2.90 -10.29
CA GLU A 173 -13.52 2.96 -11.74
C GLU A 173 -14.74 2.13 -12.17
N SER A 174 -14.92 0.93 -11.62
CA SER A 174 -16.10 0.10 -11.94
C SER A 174 -17.38 0.75 -11.43
N VAL A 175 -17.33 1.36 -10.24
CA VAL A 175 -18.43 2.16 -9.68
C VAL A 175 -18.76 3.34 -10.60
N TYR A 176 -17.74 4.09 -11.07
CA TYR A 176 -17.94 5.20 -12.00
C TYR A 176 -18.62 4.74 -13.30
N ARG A 177 -18.12 3.66 -13.92
CA ARG A 177 -18.69 3.12 -15.17
C ARG A 177 -20.14 2.66 -14.97
N PHE A 178 -20.45 2.02 -13.85
CA PHE A 178 -21.81 1.65 -13.48
C PHE A 178 -22.73 2.87 -13.39
N LEU A 179 -22.36 3.85 -12.56
CA LEU A 179 -23.18 5.06 -12.36
C LEU A 179 -23.35 5.83 -13.68
N LYS A 180 -22.28 5.99 -14.46
CA LYS A 180 -22.31 6.72 -15.71
C LYS A 180 -23.23 6.06 -16.75
N ARG A 181 -23.16 4.73 -16.88
CA ARG A 181 -24.04 3.94 -17.76
C ARG A 181 -25.51 4.12 -17.41
N GLU A 182 -25.88 4.08 -16.13
CA GLU A 182 -27.28 4.22 -15.74
C GLU A 182 -27.79 5.66 -15.89
N ILE A 183 -26.95 6.67 -15.64
CA ILE A 183 -27.29 8.08 -15.91
C ILE A 183 -27.57 8.30 -17.41
N GLU A 184 -26.73 7.75 -18.30
CA GLU A 184 -26.90 7.90 -19.75
C GLU A 184 -28.22 7.31 -20.28
N LYS A 185 -28.78 6.28 -19.62
CA LYS A 185 -30.09 5.72 -19.97
C LYS A 185 -31.26 6.60 -19.54
N LEU A 186 -31.07 7.47 -18.55
CA LEU A 186 -32.11 8.39 -18.10
C LEU A 186 -32.24 9.60 -19.04
N ASP A 187 -31.14 9.96 -19.71
CA ASP A 187 -31.07 11.06 -20.66
C ASP A 187 -31.51 10.66 -22.09
N SER A 188 -31.78 9.37 -22.33
CA SER A 188 -32.19 8.80 -23.63
C SER A 188 -33.69 8.49 -23.70
#